data_AF-A0A434I9B4-F1
#
_entry.id   AF-A0A434I9B4-F1
#
_cell.length_a   1.000
_cell.length_b   1.000
_cell.length_c   1.000
_cell.angle_alpha   90.00
_cell.angle_beta   90.00
_cell.angle_gamma   90.00
#
_symmetry.space_group_name_H-M   'P 1'
#
loop_
_entity.id
_entity.type
_entity.pdbx_description
1 polymer ?
#
loop_
_entity_poly.entity_id
_entity_poly.type
_entity_poly.pdbx_seq_one_letter_code
_entity_poly.pdbx_strand_id
1 'polypeptide(L)'
;MRRVCSVGVAALLAVVCLPAAGSASSLFDFIQIIQNGQQMTRPMAFRPPQSNAFWLVVSSRPTEGEAIALAQSYAPTLGPTLVVHSRNGVFAVVAGTLYQDKAKSNLTTLKELYIIPQDSFLSRGDGLDGLVWMSYQRGASFDFATQPNYLRVVQRLQAAMSKLGLYSGPVDGLIGPTTVKAFRAYLARFDLQPGDVLTDYSLAEIERNAGDGFHSDQERNAARALGFTDAQSFNDARSGGFSSASAFAQAKSMGFMTQRDYEAALSAGFRSRNEYESAQTGGFAAADEYRAALQFGIQTRAELVGYRASGFSDPAAYRDAKQKGFSDKASYDKSEARKLKAARAAATALLSDAETFLKLNPQTSNLVEIAGQAAALNAQVQTDSTDALNSSAQRLSNLLMA
;
A
#
# COMPACT_ATOMS: atom_id res chain seq x y z
N MET A 1 -31.26 -0.36 -62.72
CA MET A 1 -30.96 -1.52 -63.59
C MET A 1 -29.63 -1.30 -64.28
N ARG A 2 -28.54 -1.93 -63.81
CA ARG A 2 -27.26 -1.97 -64.52
C ARG A 2 -26.63 -3.35 -64.40
N ARG A 3 -26.18 -3.81 -65.55
CA ARG A 3 -25.63 -5.11 -65.95
C ARG A 3 -24.24 -5.40 -65.33
N VAL A 4 -24.04 -6.71 -65.07
CA VAL A 4 -22.90 -7.58 -65.45
C VAL A 4 -21.51 -7.25 -64.90
N CYS A 5 -20.87 -8.25 -64.26
CA CYS A 5 -19.61 -8.85 -64.69
C CYS A 5 -19.06 -9.82 -63.62
N SER A 6 -19.11 -11.11 -63.94
CA SER A 6 -18.22 -12.14 -63.39
C SER A 6 -16.84 -12.00 -64.03
N VAL A 7 -15.79 -11.96 -63.22
CA VAL A 7 -14.40 -12.16 -63.67
C VAL A 7 -13.67 -12.96 -62.61
N GLY A 8 -13.18 -14.14 -63.01
CA GLY A 8 -12.27 -14.96 -62.21
C GLY A 8 -10.90 -14.30 -62.09
N VAL A 9 -10.22 -14.55 -60.97
CA VAL A 9 -8.84 -14.12 -60.77
C VAL A 9 -7.96 -15.33 -60.56
N ALA A 10 -6.98 -15.41 -61.45
CA ALA A 10 -5.93 -16.40 -61.53
C ALA A 10 -4.98 -16.32 -60.34
N ALA A 11 -4.42 -17.48 -60.02
CA ALA A 11 -3.30 -17.65 -59.13
C ALA A 11 -2.07 -16.84 -59.61
N LEU A 12 -1.46 -16.09 -58.71
CA LEU A 12 -0.11 -15.58 -58.87
C LEU A 12 0.67 -15.89 -57.59
N LEU A 13 1.54 -16.89 -57.70
CA LEU A 13 2.56 -17.24 -56.71
C LEU A 13 3.61 -16.13 -56.68
N ALA A 14 3.60 -15.33 -55.62
CA ALA A 14 4.73 -14.50 -55.24
C ALA A 14 5.36 -15.08 -53.97
N VAL A 15 6.49 -15.75 -54.15
CA VAL A 15 7.39 -16.15 -53.06
C VAL A 15 8.02 -14.88 -52.51
N VAL A 16 7.59 -14.46 -51.32
CA VAL A 16 8.33 -13.51 -50.48
C VAL A 16 8.82 -14.29 -49.28
N CYS A 17 10.12 -14.56 -49.26
CA CYS A 17 10.83 -15.09 -48.12
C CYS A 17 10.93 -13.98 -47.05
N LEU A 18 10.21 -14.14 -45.94
CA LEU A 18 10.41 -13.41 -44.70
C LEU A 18 10.61 -14.44 -43.57
N PRO A 19 11.47 -14.15 -42.58
CA PRO A 19 11.89 -15.14 -41.60
C PRO A 19 10.71 -15.52 -40.70
N ALA A 20 10.50 -16.83 -40.53
CA ALA A 20 9.56 -17.36 -39.57
C ALA A 20 10.00 -16.98 -38.14
N ALA A 21 9.45 -15.88 -37.62
CA ALA A 21 9.41 -15.65 -36.18
C ALA A 21 8.38 -16.65 -35.60
N GLY A 22 8.86 -17.53 -34.72
CA GLY A 22 8.14 -18.67 -34.19
C GLY A 22 6.81 -18.32 -33.55
N SER A 23 5.75 -18.98 -33.99
CA SER A 23 4.46 -19.07 -33.31
C SER A 23 3.78 -20.35 -33.80
N ALA A 24 4.29 -21.48 -33.31
CA ALA A 24 3.63 -22.79 -33.42
C ALA A 24 4.23 -23.77 -32.38
N SER A 25 4.18 -23.41 -31.10
CA SER A 25 4.63 -24.26 -29.99
C SER A 25 3.46 -24.83 -29.19
N SER A 26 2.35 -25.20 -29.84
CA SER A 26 1.10 -25.51 -29.11
C SER A 26 0.40 -26.81 -29.51
N LEU A 27 1.13 -27.76 -30.09
CA LEU A 27 0.63 -29.13 -30.30
C LEU A 27 1.74 -30.16 -30.14
N PHE A 28 2.95 -29.86 -30.59
CA PHE A 28 4.10 -30.76 -30.41
C PHE A 28 4.62 -30.82 -28.97
N ASP A 29 4.65 -29.69 -28.24
CA ASP A 29 4.98 -29.69 -26.80
C ASP A 29 3.87 -30.37 -25.98
N PHE A 30 2.61 -30.26 -26.43
CA PHE A 30 1.47 -30.97 -25.82
C PHE A 30 1.55 -32.48 -26.04
N ILE A 31 2.02 -32.93 -27.20
CA ILE A 31 2.23 -34.36 -27.53
C ILE A 31 3.46 -34.93 -26.82
N GLN A 32 4.50 -34.14 -26.57
CA GLN A 32 5.68 -34.54 -25.78
C GLN A 32 5.37 -34.72 -24.28
N ILE A 33 4.40 -34.01 -23.72
CA ILE A 33 3.95 -34.16 -22.32
C ILE A 33 3.21 -35.50 -22.07
N ILE A 34 2.74 -36.19 -23.12
CA ILE A 34 1.91 -37.41 -23.02
C ILE A 34 2.75 -38.68 -22.70
N GLN A 35 4.08 -38.65 -22.72
CA GLN A 35 4.90 -39.87 -22.56
C GLN A 35 5.61 -40.03 -21.19
N ASN A 36 5.05 -39.49 -20.11
CA ASN A 36 5.62 -39.68 -18.75
C ASN A 36 4.95 -40.83 -17.96
N GLY A 37 4.95 -42.03 -18.52
CA GLY A 37 4.51 -43.22 -17.80
C GLY A 37 4.98 -44.51 -18.46
N GLN A 38 5.17 -45.56 -17.66
CA GLN A 38 5.55 -46.86 -18.18
C GLN A 38 4.29 -47.64 -18.55
N GLN A 39 4.02 -47.75 -19.84
CA GLN A 39 3.01 -48.67 -20.34
C GLN A 39 3.56 -50.09 -20.28
N MET A 40 2.76 -51.02 -19.75
CA MET A 40 3.17 -52.40 -19.62
C MET A 40 2.86 -53.16 -20.91
N THR A 41 3.89 -53.69 -21.58
CA THR A 41 3.73 -54.54 -22.78
C THR A 41 2.97 -55.85 -22.51
N ARG A 42 2.83 -56.26 -21.24
CA ARG A 42 1.95 -57.32 -20.77
C ARG A 42 1.39 -56.94 -19.39
N PRO A 43 0.09 -57.14 -19.11
CA PRO A 43 -0.47 -56.87 -17.79
C PRO A 43 0.31 -57.62 -16.71
N MET A 44 0.87 -56.88 -15.74
CA MET A 44 1.51 -57.49 -14.58
C MET A 44 0.45 -57.84 -13.54
N ALA A 45 0.64 -58.93 -12.80
CA ALA A 45 -0.28 -59.28 -11.71
C ALA A 45 -0.34 -58.13 -10.70
N PHE A 46 -1.52 -57.52 -10.57
CA PHE A 46 -1.76 -56.48 -9.58
C PHE A 46 -2.06 -57.13 -8.24
N ARG A 47 -1.33 -56.72 -7.18
CA ARG A 47 -1.51 -57.31 -5.85
C ARG A 47 -2.54 -56.52 -5.06
N PRO A 48 -3.37 -57.19 -4.24
CA PRO A 48 -4.14 -56.53 -3.21
C PRO A 48 -3.24 -55.65 -2.33
N PRO A 49 -3.78 -54.56 -1.74
CA PRO A 49 -3.03 -53.73 -0.82
C PRO A 49 -2.72 -54.52 0.46
N GLN A 50 -1.89 -53.96 1.34
CA GLN A 50 -1.70 -54.53 2.68
C GLN A 50 -3.05 -54.70 3.38
N SER A 51 -3.18 -55.70 4.26
CA SER A 51 -4.46 -56.06 4.89
C SER A 51 -5.11 -54.94 5.70
N ASN A 52 -4.34 -53.93 6.09
CA ASN A 52 -4.77 -52.74 6.82
C ASN A 52 -4.97 -51.50 5.92
N ALA A 53 -5.07 -51.66 4.61
CA ALA A 53 -5.21 -50.57 3.66
C ALA A 53 -6.22 -50.87 2.54
N PHE A 54 -6.75 -49.82 1.91
CA PHE A 54 -7.59 -49.90 0.73
C PHE A 54 -6.96 -49.15 -0.43
N TRP A 55 -7.15 -49.64 -1.66
CA TRP A 55 -6.88 -48.85 -2.85
C TRP A 55 -7.88 -47.70 -2.97
N LEU A 56 -7.38 -46.50 -3.20
CA LEU A 56 -8.17 -45.33 -3.56
C LEU A 56 -8.37 -45.31 -5.08
N VAL A 57 -9.55 -45.76 -5.52
CA VAL A 57 -9.96 -45.68 -6.92
C VAL A 57 -10.60 -44.32 -7.15
N VAL A 58 -10.00 -43.51 -8.01
CA VAL A 58 -10.46 -42.14 -8.27
C VAL A 58 -11.40 -42.05 -9.47
N SER A 59 -11.32 -43.00 -10.39
CA SER A 59 -12.30 -43.14 -11.47
C SER A 59 -12.15 -44.47 -12.19
N SER A 60 -13.05 -44.78 -13.13
CA SER A 60 -12.94 -45.94 -14.01
C SER A 60 -13.34 -45.57 -15.44
N ARG A 61 -12.68 -46.15 -16.44
CA ARG A 61 -12.95 -45.89 -17.86
C ARG A 61 -13.12 -47.19 -18.65
N PRO A 62 -13.96 -47.20 -19.70
CA PRO A 62 -14.19 -48.38 -20.52
C PRO A 62 -12.96 -48.78 -21.35
N THR A 63 -12.07 -47.84 -21.67
CA THR A 63 -10.89 -48.09 -22.49
C THR A 63 -9.59 -47.77 -21.75
N GLU A 64 -8.52 -48.50 -22.09
CA GLU A 64 -7.18 -48.29 -21.54
C GLU A 64 -6.68 -46.87 -21.82
N GLY A 65 -6.82 -46.40 -23.06
CA GLY A 65 -6.33 -45.08 -23.47
C GLY A 65 -6.98 -43.94 -22.68
N GLU A 66 -8.30 -44.00 -22.46
CA GLU A 66 -9.00 -43.02 -21.63
C GLU A 66 -8.55 -43.07 -20.17
N ALA A 67 -8.35 -44.27 -19.63
CA ALA A 67 -7.87 -44.44 -18.26
C ALA A 67 -6.46 -43.88 -18.07
N ILE A 68 -5.55 -44.11 -19.04
CA ILE A 68 -4.19 -43.59 -19.02
C ILE A 68 -4.20 -42.06 -19.08
N ALA A 69 -4.95 -41.47 -20.03
CA ALA A 69 -5.04 -40.02 -20.15
C ALA A 69 -5.56 -39.38 -18.85
N LEU A 70 -6.56 -40.00 -18.21
CA LEU A 70 -7.11 -39.52 -16.95
C LEU A 70 -6.14 -39.71 -15.77
N ALA A 71 -5.43 -40.85 -15.71
CA ALA A 71 -4.42 -41.10 -14.70
C ALA A 71 -3.27 -40.08 -14.78
N GLN A 72 -2.87 -39.71 -16.01
CA GLN A 72 -1.89 -38.66 -16.25
C GLN A 72 -2.39 -37.29 -15.79
N SER A 73 -3.65 -36.95 -16.04
CA SER A 73 -4.20 -35.65 -15.59
C SER A 73 -4.24 -35.51 -14.07
N TYR A 74 -4.38 -36.61 -13.33
CA TYR A 74 -4.37 -36.58 -11.86
C TYR A 74 -2.98 -36.61 -11.24
N ALA A 75 -1.97 -37.10 -11.94
CA ALA A 75 -0.63 -37.29 -11.37
C ALA A 75 0.02 -36.02 -10.78
N PRO A 76 -0.15 -34.82 -11.37
CA PRO A 76 0.37 -33.58 -10.79
C PRO A 76 -0.24 -33.22 -9.43
N THR A 77 -1.53 -33.51 -9.22
CA THR A 77 -2.28 -33.16 -8.01
C THR A 77 -2.19 -34.25 -6.95
N LEU A 78 -2.43 -35.50 -7.37
CA LEU A 78 -2.53 -36.63 -6.46
C LEU A 78 -1.16 -37.25 -6.21
N GLY A 79 -0.28 -37.28 -7.21
CA GLY A 79 0.99 -38.01 -7.17
C GLY A 79 0.93 -39.30 -7.99
N PRO A 80 1.70 -40.34 -7.62
CA PRO A 80 1.70 -41.63 -8.30
C PRO A 80 0.30 -42.18 -8.62
N THR A 81 -0.02 -42.31 -9.91
CA THR A 81 -1.27 -42.92 -10.38
C THR A 81 -1.00 -44.21 -11.17
N LEU A 82 -1.97 -45.12 -11.11
CA LEU A 82 -1.95 -46.42 -11.76
C LEU A 82 -3.21 -46.61 -12.59
N VAL A 83 -3.09 -47.37 -13.67
CA VAL A 83 -4.24 -47.92 -14.41
C VAL A 83 -4.23 -49.42 -14.25
N VAL A 84 -5.35 -49.95 -13.74
CA VAL A 84 -5.50 -51.37 -13.44
C VAL A 84 -6.75 -51.90 -14.12
N HIS A 85 -6.60 -52.96 -14.91
CA HIS A 85 -7.70 -53.71 -15.48
C HIS A 85 -8.48 -54.43 -14.38
N SER A 86 -9.81 -54.41 -14.50
CA SER A 86 -10.73 -55.08 -13.60
C SER A 86 -11.45 -56.22 -14.30
N ARG A 87 -11.83 -57.25 -13.54
CA ARG A 87 -12.51 -58.47 -14.05
C ARG A 87 -13.81 -58.20 -14.80
N ASN A 88 -14.44 -57.05 -14.57
CA ASN A 88 -15.66 -56.61 -15.27
C ASN A 88 -15.36 -55.89 -16.61
N GLY A 89 -14.11 -55.84 -17.06
CA GLY A 89 -13.70 -55.31 -18.36
C GLY A 89 -13.49 -53.80 -18.41
N VAL A 90 -13.49 -53.10 -17.26
CA VAL A 90 -13.13 -51.67 -17.20
C VAL A 90 -11.73 -51.45 -16.62
N PHE A 91 -11.19 -50.25 -16.84
CA PHE A 91 -9.88 -49.83 -16.37
C PHE A 91 -10.05 -48.83 -15.21
N ALA A 92 -9.63 -49.24 -14.02
CA ALA A 92 -9.66 -48.43 -12.81
C ALA A 92 -8.41 -47.53 -12.74
N VAL A 93 -8.62 -46.24 -12.45
CA VAL A 93 -7.55 -45.29 -12.14
C VAL A 93 -7.38 -45.23 -10.63
N VAL A 94 -6.17 -45.55 -10.15
CA VAL A 94 -5.85 -45.68 -8.72
C VAL A 94 -4.79 -44.66 -8.34
N ALA A 95 -5.01 -43.93 -7.25
CA ALA A 95 -4.10 -42.86 -6.79
C ALA A 95 -3.19 -43.28 -5.62
N GLY A 96 -3.34 -44.52 -5.13
CA GLY A 96 -2.58 -45.04 -3.99
C GLY A 96 -3.47 -45.77 -3.01
N THR A 97 -2.97 -45.94 -1.79
CA THR A 97 -3.62 -46.61 -0.67
C THR A 97 -3.95 -45.67 0.47
N LEU A 98 -5.04 -45.95 1.17
CA LEU A 98 -5.41 -45.30 2.42
C LEU A 98 -5.52 -46.35 3.53
N TYR A 99 -4.95 -46.07 4.70
CA TYR A 99 -5.04 -46.95 5.86
C TYR A 99 -6.49 -47.06 6.37
N GLN A 100 -6.89 -48.28 6.74
CA GLN A 100 -8.27 -48.66 7.05
C GLN A 100 -8.91 -47.82 8.16
N ASP A 101 -8.12 -47.38 9.15
CA ASP A 101 -8.57 -46.58 10.28
C ASP A 101 -9.09 -45.20 9.85
N LYS A 102 -8.47 -44.59 8.84
CA LYS A 102 -8.82 -43.24 8.35
C LYS A 102 -9.40 -43.23 6.93
N ALA A 103 -9.39 -44.33 6.20
CA ALA A 103 -9.73 -44.37 4.78
C ALA A 103 -11.10 -43.78 4.45
N LYS A 104 -12.15 -44.10 5.23
CA LYS A 104 -13.49 -43.57 5.00
C LYS A 104 -13.56 -42.05 5.24
N SER A 105 -12.95 -41.58 6.33
CA SER A 105 -12.90 -40.16 6.66
C SER A 105 -12.14 -39.39 5.58
N ASN A 106 -10.96 -39.89 5.19
CA ASN A 106 -10.13 -39.29 4.15
C ASN A 106 -10.85 -39.28 2.79
N LEU A 107 -11.54 -40.36 2.41
CA LEU A 107 -12.34 -40.38 1.18
C LEU A 107 -13.38 -39.26 1.19
N THR A 108 -14.13 -39.12 2.28
CA THR A 108 -15.16 -38.08 2.41
C THR A 108 -14.55 -36.69 2.29
N THR A 109 -13.47 -36.40 3.02
CA THR A 109 -12.87 -35.05 3.01
C THR A 109 -12.23 -34.71 1.67
N LEU A 110 -11.61 -35.67 0.98
CA LEU A 110 -11.05 -35.48 -0.35
C LEU A 110 -12.14 -35.13 -1.38
N LYS A 111 -13.31 -35.77 -1.28
CA LYS A 111 -14.48 -35.44 -2.11
C LYS A 111 -15.05 -34.07 -1.76
N GLU A 112 -15.17 -33.72 -0.48
CA GLU A 112 -15.71 -32.43 -0.06
C GLU A 112 -14.83 -31.24 -0.47
N LEU A 113 -13.51 -31.46 -0.60
CA LEU A 113 -12.56 -30.50 -1.16
C LEU A 113 -12.40 -30.60 -2.67
N TYR A 114 -13.11 -31.52 -3.32
CA TYR A 114 -12.99 -31.81 -4.76
C TYR A 114 -11.56 -32.18 -5.18
N ILE A 115 -10.69 -32.62 -4.28
CA ILE A 115 -9.33 -33.07 -4.65
C ILE A 115 -9.42 -34.33 -5.51
N ILE A 116 -10.44 -35.15 -5.28
CA ILE A 116 -10.78 -36.32 -6.08
C ILE A 116 -12.23 -36.24 -6.58
N PRO A 117 -12.56 -36.96 -7.67
CA PRO A 117 -13.93 -37.03 -8.18
C PRO A 117 -14.95 -37.56 -7.17
N GLN A 118 -16.20 -37.12 -7.30
CA GLN A 118 -17.29 -37.53 -6.39
C GLN A 118 -17.64 -39.02 -6.47
N ASP A 119 -17.35 -39.68 -7.59
CA ASP A 119 -17.56 -41.11 -7.80
C ASP A 119 -16.39 -41.98 -7.29
N SER A 120 -15.33 -41.38 -6.73
CA SER A 120 -14.19 -42.11 -6.15
C SER A 120 -14.64 -43.07 -5.05
N PHE A 121 -13.96 -44.22 -4.91
CA PHE A 121 -14.31 -45.22 -3.90
C PHE A 121 -13.09 -46.01 -3.41
N LEU A 122 -13.29 -46.73 -2.30
CA LEU A 122 -12.28 -47.60 -1.70
C LEU A 122 -12.46 -49.03 -2.21
N SER A 123 -11.35 -49.68 -2.59
CA SER A 123 -11.35 -51.07 -3.07
C SER A 123 -10.36 -51.93 -2.28
N ARG A 124 -10.72 -53.19 -2.02
CA ARG A 124 -9.80 -54.20 -1.48
C ARG A 124 -8.89 -54.81 -2.55
N GLY A 125 -9.15 -54.52 -3.82
CA GLY A 125 -8.37 -55.07 -4.94
C GLY A 125 -8.82 -56.44 -5.43
N ASP A 126 -9.82 -57.09 -4.82
CA ASP A 126 -10.25 -58.46 -5.17
C ASP A 126 -10.70 -58.61 -6.64
N GLY A 127 -11.17 -57.51 -7.26
CA GLY A 127 -11.59 -57.44 -8.66
C GLY A 127 -10.59 -56.77 -9.61
N LEU A 128 -9.38 -56.43 -9.15
CA LEU A 128 -8.34 -55.77 -9.93
C LEU A 128 -7.24 -56.81 -10.25
N ASP A 129 -7.02 -57.12 -11.53
CA ASP A 129 -6.23 -58.30 -11.92
C ASP A 129 -5.03 -58.02 -12.82
N GLY A 130 -4.98 -56.87 -13.50
CA GLY A 130 -3.88 -56.54 -14.41
C GLY A 130 -3.42 -55.11 -14.29
N LEU A 131 -2.19 -54.87 -13.86
CA LEU A 131 -1.57 -53.55 -13.92
C LEU A 131 -1.17 -53.24 -15.37
N VAL A 132 -1.73 -52.18 -15.92
CA VAL A 132 -1.61 -51.81 -17.34
C VAL A 132 -0.66 -50.62 -17.54
N TRP A 133 -0.70 -49.66 -16.61
CA TRP A 133 0.12 -48.45 -16.70
C TRP A 133 0.40 -47.84 -15.32
N MET A 134 1.51 -47.10 -15.20
CA MET A 134 1.87 -46.33 -14.00
C MET A 134 2.56 -45.00 -14.37
N SER A 135 2.33 -43.97 -13.56
CA SER A 135 2.86 -42.62 -13.80
C SER A 135 4.28 -42.35 -13.29
N TYR A 136 4.95 -43.34 -12.68
CA TYR A 136 6.21 -43.15 -11.97
C TYR A 136 7.15 -44.36 -12.08
N GLN A 137 8.42 -44.18 -11.70
CA GLN A 137 9.43 -45.24 -11.71
C GLN A 137 9.42 -46.02 -10.37
N ARG A 138 9.53 -47.35 -10.46
CA ARG A 138 9.46 -48.30 -9.31
C ARG A 138 10.14 -47.78 -8.03
N GLY A 139 9.42 -47.87 -6.90
CA GLY A 139 9.95 -47.54 -5.57
C GLY A 139 9.19 -46.43 -4.81
N ALA A 140 8.21 -45.77 -5.43
CA ALA A 140 7.38 -44.77 -4.74
C ALA A 140 6.46 -45.40 -3.68
N SER A 141 6.25 -44.68 -2.58
CA SER A 141 5.20 -45.01 -1.61
C SER A 141 3.84 -44.89 -2.26
N PHE A 142 2.98 -45.88 -1.99
CA PHE A 142 1.58 -45.82 -2.37
C PHE A 142 0.70 -45.18 -1.30
N ASP A 143 1.21 -44.91 -0.09
CA ASP A 143 0.41 -44.24 0.93
C ASP A 143 0.04 -42.83 0.46
N PHE A 144 -1.23 -42.64 0.12
CA PHE A 144 -1.75 -41.43 -0.48
C PHE A 144 -1.58 -40.22 0.46
N ALA A 145 -1.78 -40.42 1.77
CA ALA A 145 -1.76 -39.33 2.73
C ALA A 145 -0.36 -38.72 2.92
N THR A 146 0.69 -39.43 2.51
CA THR A 146 2.09 -38.97 2.60
C THR A 146 2.67 -38.55 1.25
N GLN A 147 1.87 -38.57 0.18
CA GLN A 147 2.32 -38.17 -1.16
C GLN A 147 2.68 -36.67 -1.20
N PRO A 148 3.90 -36.29 -1.61
CA PRO A 148 4.33 -34.89 -1.61
C PRO A 148 3.47 -33.95 -2.46
N ASN A 149 2.97 -34.43 -3.61
CA ASN A 149 2.12 -33.64 -4.51
C ASN A 149 0.80 -33.29 -3.84
N TYR A 150 0.13 -34.29 -3.28
CA TYR A 150 -1.09 -34.14 -2.49
C TYR A 150 -0.89 -33.19 -1.30
N LEU A 151 0.15 -33.40 -0.48
CA LEU A 151 0.44 -32.55 0.67
C LEU A 151 0.64 -31.09 0.26
N ARG A 152 1.35 -30.84 -0.86
CA ARG A 152 1.58 -29.50 -1.38
C ARG A 152 0.27 -28.82 -1.81
N VAL A 153 -0.63 -29.54 -2.48
CA VAL A 153 -1.95 -29.03 -2.88
C VAL A 153 -2.75 -28.58 -1.66
N VAL A 154 -2.77 -29.40 -0.60
CA VAL A 154 -3.49 -29.07 0.64
C VAL A 154 -2.85 -27.89 1.36
N GLN A 155 -1.52 -27.84 1.46
CA GLN A 155 -0.80 -26.72 2.08
C GLN A 155 -1.08 -25.39 1.36
N ARG A 156 -1.04 -25.40 0.03
CA ARG A 156 -1.38 -24.24 -0.80
C ARG A 156 -2.80 -23.77 -0.55
N LEU A 157 -3.76 -24.71 -0.53
CA LEU A 157 -5.15 -24.41 -0.22
C LEU A 157 -5.31 -23.80 1.18
N GLN A 158 -4.75 -24.44 2.20
CA GLN A 158 -4.78 -23.94 3.59
C GLN A 158 -4.16 -22.54 3.69
N ALA A 159 -3.02 -22.30 3.06
CA ALA A 159 -2.35 -20.99 3.05
C ALA A 159 -3.22 -19.91 2.39
N ALA A 160 -3.87 -20.22 1.26
CA ALA A 160 -4.77 -19.29 0.59
C ALA A 160 -6.01 -18.98 1.47
N MET A 161 -6.60 -19.99 2.10
CA MET A 161 -7.73 -19.80 3.02
C MET A 161 -7.33 -18.99 4.26
N SER A 162 -6.12 -19.18 4.79
CA SER A 162 -5.61 -18.38 5.91
C SER A 162 -5.45 -16.91 5.53
N LYS A 163 -4.89 -16.62 4.34
CA LYS A 163 -4.78 -15.24 3.84
C LYS A 163 -6.14 -14.56 3.68
N LEU A 164 -7.17 -15.32 3.31
CA LEU A 164 -8.56 -14.85 3.21
C LEU A 164 -9.27 -14.71 4.58
N GLY A 165 -8.62 -15.11 5.68
CA GLY A 165 -9.20 -15.13 7.02
C GLY A 165 -10.24 -16.23 7.25
N LEU A 166 -10.33 -17.22 6.35
CA LEU A 166 -11.31 -18.32 6.42
C LEU A 166 -10.80 -19.54 7.18
N TYR A 167 -9.48 -19.65 7.36
CA TYR A 167 -8.81 -20.78 8.01
C TYR A 167 -7.86 -20.32 9.12
N SER A 168 -8.06 -20.87 10.32
CA SER A 168 -7.29 -20.54 11.53
C SER A 168 -6.39 -21.67 12.03
N GLY A 169 -6.31 -22.79 11.30
CA GLY A 169 -5.45 -23.93 11.63
C GLY A 169 -4.02 -23.80 11.08
N PRO A 170 -3.13 -24.76 11.39
CA PRO A 170 -1.79 -24.82 10.83
C PRO A 170 -1.82 -25.16 9.32
N VAL A 171 -0.87 -24.61 8.56
CA VAL A 171 -0.63 -24.99 7.17
C VAL A 171 0.30 -26.19 7.15
N ASP A 172 -0.26 -27.39 7.31
CA ASP A 172 0.48 -28.64 7.49
C ASP A 172 0.26 -29.66 6.36
N GLY A 173 -0.74 -29.46 5.50
CA GLY A 173 -1.12 -30.40 4.45
C GLY A 173 -2.04 -31.52 4.93
N LEU A 174 -2.48 -31.48 6.19
CA LEU A 174 -3.41 -32.44 6.76
C LEU A 174 -4.85 -31.92 6.60
N ILE A 175 -5.69 -32.71 5.93
CA ILE A 175 -7.10 -32.36 5.79
C ILE A 175 -7.86 -32.76 7.06
N GLY A 176 -8.54 -31.79 7.65
CA GLY A 176 -9.50 -32.00 8.73
C GLY A 176 -10.79 -31.20 8.51
N PRO A 177 -11.77 -31.33 9.42
CA PRO A 177 -13.05 -30.63 9.32
C PRO A 177 -12.93 -29.10 9.17
N THR A 178 -11.89 -28.51 9.76
CA THR A 178 -11.58 -27.08 9.64
C THR A 178 -11.19 -26.67 8.23
N THR A 179 -10.44 -27.51 7.51
CA THR A 179 -10.03 -27.25 6.12
C THR A 179 -11.24 -27.31 5.20
N VAL A 180 -12.10 -28.32 5.37
CA VAL A 180 -13.36 -28.45 4.63
C VAL A 180 -14.28 -27.26 4.87
N LYS A 181 -14.45 -26.86 6.14
CA LYS A 181 -15.26 -25.71 6.51
C LYS A 181 -14.76 -24.43 5.83
N ALA A 182 -13.44 -24.18 5.84
CA ALA A 182 -12.85 -23.01 5.22
C ALA A 182 -13.08 -23.00 3.69
N PHE A 183 -12.88 -24.13 3.03
CA PHE A 183 -13.13 -24.25 1.59
C PHE A 183 -14.60 -24.02 1.22
N ARG A 184 -15.55 -24.57 1.98
CA ARG A 184 -16.98 -24.29 1.78
C ARG A 184 -17.32 -22.82 1.96
N ALA A 185 -16.72 -22.17 2.97
CA ALA A 185 -16.90 -20.74 3.19
C ALA A 185 -16.34 -19.91 2.03
N TYR A 186 -15.23 -20.33 1.43
CA TYR A 186 -14.68 -19.71 0.23
C TYR A 186 -15.63 -19.81 -0.96
N LEU A 187 -16.14 -21.01 -1.27
CA LEU A 187 -17.09 -21.20 -2.37
C LEU A 187 -18.33 -20.32 -2.18
N ALA A 188 -18.88 -20.27 -0.97
CA ALA A 188 -20.03 -19.42 -0.66
C ALA A 188 -19.72 -17.92 -0.77
N ARG A 189 -18.53 -17.47 -0.34
CA ARG A 189 -18.12 -16.06 -0.39
C ARG A 189 -17.97 -15.54 -1.82
N PHE A 190 -17.47 -16.39 -2.73
CA PHE A 190 -17.25 -16.03 -4.13
C PHE A 190 -18.39 -16.49 -5.06
N ASP A 191 -19.49 -17.03 -4.52
CA ASP A 191 -20.62 -17.60 -5.27
C ASP A 191 -20.18 -18.61 -6.35
N LEU A 192 -19.18 -19.43 -6.02
CA LEU A 192 -18.61 -20.41 -6.94
C LEU A 192 -19.33 -21.74 -6.81
N GLN A 193 -19.73 -22.29 -7.95
CA GLN A 193 -20.04 -23.71 -8.00
C GLN A 193 -18.72 -24.49 -8.00
N PRO A 194 -18.53 -25.43 -7.07
CA PRO A 194 -17.35 -26.28 -7.11
C PRO A 194 -17.38 -27.09 -8.41
N GLY A 195 -16.31 -26.99 -9.20
CA GLY A 195 -16.11 -27.85 -10.36
C GLY A 195 -15.91 -29.31 -9.94
N ASP A 196 -15.72 -30.21 -10.90
CA ASP A 196 -15.63 -31.65 -10.62
C ASP A 196 -14.39 -32.02 -9.79
N VAL A 197 -13.25 -31.37 -10.06
CA VAL A 197 -11.96 -31.60 -9.38
C VAL A 197 -11.19 -30.29 -9.19
N LEU A 198 -10.53 -30.14 -8.04
CA LEU A 198 -9.57 -29.10 -7.71
C LEU A 198 -8.28 -29.35 -8.49
N THR A 199 -8.17 -28.68 -9.63
CA THR A 199 -6.99 -28.67 -10.49
C THR A 199 -5.98 -27.61 -10.02
N ASP A 200 -4.75 -27.70 -10.52
CA ASP A 200 -3.74 -26.68 -10.31
C ASP A 200 -4.19 -25.28 -10.78
N TYR A 201 -4.96 -25.23 -11.88
CA TYR A 201 -5.57 -23.99 -12.39
C TYR A 201 -6.56 -23.38 -11.39
N SER A 202 -7.54 -24.15 -10.92
CA SER A 202 -8.51 -23.66 -9.93
C SER A 202 -7.86 -23.29 -8.61
N LEU A 203 -6.80 -24.00 -8.19
CA LEU A 203 -6.03 -23.64 -7.01
C LEU A 203 -5.28 -22.31 -7.20
N ALA A 204 -4.69 -22.08 -8.37
CA ALA A 204 -4.04 -20.82 -8.69
C ALA A 204 -5.03 -19.63 -8.70
N GLU A 205 -6.28 -19.85 -9.13
CA GLU A 205 -7.33 -18.83 -9.02
C GLU A 205 -7.67 -18.52 -7.55
N ILE A 206 -7.79 -19.54 -6.71
CA ILE A 206 -7.98 -19.36 -5.26
C ILE A 206 -6.81 -18.57 -4.65
N GLU A 207 -5.58 -18.91 -4.99
CA GLU A 207 -4.38 -18.22 -4.51
C GLU A 207 -4.32 -16.76 -4.98
N ARG A 208 -4.75 -16.49 -6.21
CA ARG A 208 -4.87 -15.13 -6.74
C ARG A 208 -5.89 -14.32 -5.94
N ASN A 209 -7.08 -14.89 -5.68
CA ASN A 209 -8.12 -14.28 -4.85
C ASN A 209 -7.63 -14.01 -3.42
N ALA A 210 -6.83 -14.92 -2.87
CA ALA A 210 -6.18 -14.73 -1.58
C ALA A 210 -5.08 -13.67 -1.59
N GLY A 211 -4.39 -13.50 -2.71
CA GLY A 211 -3.28 -12.55 -2.86
C GLY A 211 -3.73 -11.10 -3.01
N ASP A 212 -4.82 -10.84 -3.74
CA ASP A 212 -5.36 -9.49 -3.92
C ASP A 212 -6.38 -9.08 -2.84
N GLY A 213 -6.90 -10.05 -2.08
CA GLY A 213 -7.73 -9.80 -0.90
C GLY A 213 -9.17 -9.40 -1.19
N PHE A 214 -9.60 -9.43 -2.46
CA PHE A 214 -10.99 -9.11 -2.82
C PHE A 214 -11.94 -10.20 -2.30
N HIS A 215 -13.18 -9.80 -1.98
CA HIS A 215 -14.20 -10.68 -1.43
C HIS A 215 -15.12 -11.27 -2.51
N SER A 216 -15.11 -10.70 -3.71
CA SER A 216 -15.85 -11.19 -4.88
C SER A 216 -15.22 -10.70 -6.18
N ASP A 217 -15.55 -11.36 -7.29
CA ASP A 217 -15.14 -10.87 -8.61
C ASP A 217 -15.80 -9.53 -8.97
N GLN A 218 -17.00 -9.25 -8.44
CA GLN A 218 -17.64 -7.95 -8.62
C GLN A 218 -16.82 -6.83 -7.96
N GLU A 219 -16.36 -7.04 -6.72
CA GLU A 219 -15.50 -6.08 -6.01
C GLU A 219 -14.19 -5.86 -6.77
N ARG A 220 -13.55 -6.94 -7.20
CA ARG A 220 -12.32 -6.89 -8.01
C ARG A 220 -12.52 -6.12 -9.31
N ASN A 221 -13.60 -6.40 -10.04
CA ASN A 221 -13.87 -5.73 -11.32
C ASN A 221 -14.15 -4.25 -11.12
N ALA A 222 -14.88 -3.87 -10.06
CA ALA A 222 -15.08 -2.48 -9.67
C ALA A 222 -13.74 -1.80 -9.32
N ALA A 223 -12.89 -2.46 -8.53
CA ALA A 223 -11.59 -1.95 -8.14
C ALA A 223 -10.66 -1.76 -9.36
N ARG A 224 -10.60 -2.74 -10.27
CA ARG A 224 -9.81 -2.68 -11.51
C ARG A 224 -10.29 -1.57 -12.45
N ALA A 225 -11.60 -1.34 -12.53
CA ALA A 225 -12.15 -0.23 -13.32
C ALA A 225 -11.64 1.14 -12.83
N LEU A 226 -11.29 1.26 -11.54
CA LEU A 226 -10.71 2.46 -10.95
C LEU A 226 -9.17 2.41 -10.84
N GLY A 227 -8.53 1.34 -11.36
CA GLY A 227 -7.08 1.16 -11.39
C GLY A 227 -6.46 0.51 -10.15
N PHE A 228 -7.25 -0.05 -9.24
CA PHE A 228 -6.74 -0.74 -8.06
C PHE A 228 -6.44 -2.22 -8.35
N THR A 229 -5.37 -2.72 -7.73
CA THR A 229 -4.91 -4.12 -7.87
C THR A 229 -5.13 -4.97 -6.63
N ASP A 230 -5.37 -4.36 -5.48
CA ASP A 230 -5.58 -5.01 -4.19
C ASP A 230 -6.76 -4.38 -3.43
N ALA A 231 -7.43 -5.20 -2.63
CA ALA A 231 -8.62 -4.81 -1.89
C ALA A 231 -8.32 -3.78 -0.81
N GLN A 232 -7.15 -3.83 -0.18
CA GLN A 232 -6.80 -2.89 0.88
C GLN A 232 -6.72 -1.46 0.35
N SER A 233 -5.95 -1.24 -0.72
CA SER A 233 -5.82 0.08 -1.35
C SER A 233 -7.16 0.59 -1.90
N PHE A 234 -7.99 -0.31 -2.46
CA PHE A 234 -9.32 0.04 -2.92
C PHE A 234 -10.26 0.48 -1.77
N ASN A 235 -10.25 -0.24 -0.65
CA ASN A 235 -11.06 0.08 0.52
C ASN A 235 -10.58 1.35 1.22
N ASP A 236 -9.27 1.52 1.38
CA ASP A 236 -8.66 2.74 1.91
C ASP A 236 -9.05 3.96 1.06
N ALA A 237 -8.90 3.84 -0.27
CA ALA A 237 -9.30 4.89 -1.21
C ALA A 237 -10.80 5.21 -1.10
N ARG A 238 -11.67 4.19 -1.05
CA ARG A 238 -13.12 4.38 -0.91
C ARG A 238 -13.47 5.09 0.40
N SER A 239 -12.78 4.76 1.50
CA SER A 239 -12.97 5.42 2.79
C SER A 239 -12.55 6.90 2.77
N GLY A 240 -11.48 7.21 2.02
CA GLY A 240 -11.02 8.57 1.77
C GLY A 240 -11.87 9.33 0.73
N GLY A 241 -12.83 8.67 0.10
CA GLY A 241 -13.67 9.23 -0.95
C GLY A 241 -13.00 9.31 -2.33
N PHE A 242 -11.88 8.61 -2.53
CA PHE A 242 -11.15 8.58 -3.80
C PHE A 242 -11.86 7.73 -4.86
N SER A 243 -11.96 8.28 -6.07
CA SER A 243 -12.57 7.62 -7.23
C SER A 243 -11.56 7.01 -8.21
N SER A 244 -10.25 7.16 -7.99
CA SER A 244 -9.22 6.53 -8.82
C SER A 244 -7.97 6.17 -8.04
N ALA A 245 -7.30 5.09 -8.43
CA ALA A 245 -6.04 4.66 -7.85
C ALA A 245 -4.92 5.69 -8.05
N SER A 246 -4.90 6.38 -9.19
CA SER A 246 -3.93 7.43 -9.47
C SER A 246 -4.10 8.63 -8.54
N ALA A 247 -5.34 9.10 -8.32
CA ALA A 247 -5.59 10.22 -7.41
C ALA A 247 -5.27 9.84 -5.97
N PHE A 248 -5.66 8.63 -5.54
CA PHE A 248 -5.32 8.12 -4.21
C PHE A 248 -3.81 8.02 -4.00
N ALA A 249 -3.07 7.47 -4.95
CA ALA A 249 -1.61 7.34 -4.87
C ALA A 249 -0.91 8.70 -4.78
N GLN A 250 -1.34 9.67 -5.58
CA GLN A 250 -0.82 11.05 -5.54
C GLN A 250 -1.13 11.71 -4.19
N ALA A 251 -2.38 11.65 -3.73
CA ALA A 251 -2.79 12.21 -2.46
C ALA A 251 -2.02 11.60 -1.29
N LYS A 252 -1.88 10.27 -1.26
CA LYS A 252 -1.10 9.54 -0.26
C LYS A 252 0.37 9.94 -0.26
N SER A 253 0.97 10.16 -1.44
CA SER A 253 2.35 10.65 -1.57
C SER A 253 2.55 12.05 -0.97
N MET A 254 1.51 12.88 -0.98
CA MET A 254 1.49 14.21 -0.38
C MET A 254 1.00 14.20 1.08
N GLY A 255 0.68 13.02 1.63
CA GLY A 255 0.23 12.81 3.00
C GLY A 255 -1.28 12.93 3.22
N PHE A 256 -2.08 13.17 2.17
CA PHE A 256 -3.53 13.31 2.26
C PHE A 256 -4.24 11.96 2.29
N MET A 257 -5.21 11.83 3.19
CA MET A 257 -6.01 10.61 3.39
C MET A 257 -7.42 10.73 2.84
N THR A 258 -7.88 11.95 2.50
CA THR A 258 -9.20 12.19 1.92
C THR A 258 -9.09 12.93 0.59
N GLN A 259 -9.98 12.61 -0.37
CA GLN A 259 -10.03 13.29 -1.67
C GLN A 259 -10.35 14.78 -1.49
N ARG A 260 -11.26 15.10 -0.55
CA ARG A 260 -11.67 16.48 -0.25
C ARG A 260 -10.49 17.36 0.19
N ASP A 261 -9.68 16.91 1.13
CA ASP A 261 -8.56 17.71 1.64
C ASP A 261 -7.45 17.84 0.60
N TYR A 262 -7.21 16.77 -0.16
CA TYR A 262 -6.25 16.77 -1.27
C TYR A 262 -6.64 17.79 -2.35
N GLU A 263 -7.90 17.78 -2.79
CA GLU A 263 -8.40 18.72 -3.80
C GLU A 263 -8.40 20.16 -3.29
N ALA A 264 -8.84 20.38 -2.04
CA ALA A 264 -8.80 21.69 -1.41
C ALA A 264 -7.36 22.23 -1.35
N ALA A 265 -6.41 21.41 -0.90
CA ALA A 265 -5.00 21.74 -0.85
C ALA A 265 -4.41 22.06 -2.23
N LEU A 266 -4.69 21.24 -3.24
CA LEU A 266 -4.25 21.46 -4.62
C LEU A 266 -4.81 22.78 -5.19
N SER A 267 -6.10 23.01 -5.02
CA SER A 267 -6.77 24.23 -5.50
C SER A 267 -6.19 25.50 -4.87
N ALA A 268 -5.71 25.39 -3.63
CA ALA A 268 -5.07 26.48 -2.91
C ALA A 268 -3.54 26.53 -3.08
N GLY A 269 -2.95 25.62 -3.88
CA GLY A 269 -1.52 25.62 -4.23
C GLY A 269 -0.58 25.00 -3.20
N PHE A 270 -1.09 24.20 -2.26
CA PHE A 270 -0.29 23.52 -1.23
C PHE A 270 0.37 22.25 -1.78
N ARG A 271 1.58 21.95 -1.31
CA ARG A 271 2.40 20.84 -1.82
C ARG A 271 2.42 19.61 -0.91
N SER A 272 1.94 19.74 0.32
CA SER A 272 1.85 18.63 1.27
C SER A 272 0.73 18.87 2.28
N ARG A 273 0.27 17.81 2.92
CA ARG A 273 -0.71 17.88 4.01
C ARG A 273 -0.23 18.75 5.17
N ASN A 274 1.04 18.60 5.58
CA ASN A 274 1.59 19.36 6.70
C ASN A 274 1.58 20.88 6.43
N GLU A 275 1.90 21.29 5.21
CA GLU A 275 1.82 22.70 4.79
C GLU A 275 0.39 23.22 4.84
N TYR A 276 -0.56 22.44 4.30
CA TYR A 276 -1.98 22.79 4.30
C TYR A 276 -2.55 22.91 5.72
N GLU A 277 -2.28 21.94 6.60
CA GLU A 277 -2.76 21.96 8.00
C GLU A 277 -2.18 23.14 8.79
N SER A 278 -0.89 23.42 8.61
CA SER A 278 -0.22 24.57 9.25
C SER A 278 -0.82 25.89 8.76
N ALA A 279 -1.07 26.01 7.46
CA ALA A 279 -1.68 27.18 6.86
C ALA A 279 -3.13 27.39 7.35
N GLN A 280 -3.93 26.32 7.41
CA GLN A 280 -5.29 26.38 7.97
C GLN A 280 -5.29 26.81 9.44
N THR A 281 -4.35 26.31 10.24
CA THR A 281 -4.19 26.70 11.65
C THR A 281 -3.85 28.18 11.77
N GLY A 282 -3.02 28.71 10.88
CA GLY A 282 -2.71 30.14 10.76
C GLY A 282 -3.84 30.98 10.14
N GLY A 283 -4.93 30.37 9.67
CA GLY A 283 -6.04 31.05 9.00
C GLY A 283 -5.77 31.45 7.55
N PHE A 284 -4.77 30.84 6.90
CA PHE A 284 -4.43 31.08 5.51
C PHE A 284 -5.22 30.15 4.58
N ALA A 285 -5.85 30.74 3.56
CA ALA A 285 -6.62 29.99 2.56
C ALA A 285 -5.78 29.60 1.33
N ALA A 286 -4.70 30.33 1.04
CA ALA A 286 -3.85 30.12 -0.14
C ALA A 286 -2.39 29.91 0.25
N ALA A 287 -1.71 29.01 -0.45
CA ALA A 287 -0.33 28.63 -0.15
C ALA A 287 0.66 29.77 -0.36
N ASP A 288 0.45 30.61 -1.38
CA ASP A 288 1.33 31.74 -1.65
C ASP A 288 1.25 32.81 -0.54
N GLU A 289 0.06 33.03 0.04
CA GLU A 289 -0.12 33.92 1.19
C GLU A 289 0.59 33.36 2.43
N TYR A 290 0.43 32.06 2.69
CA TYR A 290 1.11 31.37 3.80
C TYR A 290 2.64 31.42 3.68
N ARG A 291 3.19 31.08 2.51
CA ARG A 291 4.63 31.12 2.25
C ARG A 291 5.20 32.53 2.37
N ALA A 292 4.47 33.55 1.89
CA ALA A 292 4.85 34.94 2.08
C ALA A 292 4.88 35.32 3.57
N ALA A 293 3.91 34.84 4.36
CA ALA A 293 3.91 35.06 5.81
C ALA A 293 5.15 34.43 6.48
N LEU A 294 5.53 33.21 6.08
CA LEU A 294 6.71 32.53 6.61
C LEU A 294 8.01 33.30 6.33
N GLN A 295 8.13 33.95 5.16
CA GLN A 295 9.28 34.80 4.85
C GLN A 295 9.42 35.99 5.82
N PHE A 296 8.32 36.47 6.37
CA PHE A 296 8.28 37.53 7.37
C PHE A 296 8.32 37.01 8.82
N GLY A 297 8.40 35.69 9.02
CA GLY A 297 8.29 35.06 10.34
C GLY A 297 6.90 35.22 10.98
N ILE A 298 5.87 35.47 10.17
CA ILE A 298 4.48 35.68 10.61
C ILE A 298 3.73 34.35 10.54
N GLN A 299 3.06 33.98 11.63
CA GLN A 299 2.39 32.67 11.75
C GLN A 299 0.88 32.72 11.49
N THR A 300 0.26 33.90 11.53
CA THR A 300 -1.19 34.04 11.37
C THR A 300 -1.55 35.02 10.27
N ARG A 301 -2.65 34.75 9.56
CA ARG A 301 -3.15 35.63 8.50
C ARG A 301 -3.56 37.00 9.06
N ALA A 302 -4.15 37.03 10.25
CA ALA A 302 -4.54 38.26 10.91
C ALA A 302 -3.33 39.20 11.15
N GLU A 303 -2.20 38.64 11.57
CA GLU A 303 -0.96 39.40 11.74
C GLU A 303 -0.40 39.87 10.39
N LEU A 304 -0.41 39.04 9.35
CA LEU A 304 0.07 39.44 8.03
C LEU A 304 -0.74 40.61 7.45
N VAL A 305 -2.06 40.58 7.58
CA VAL A 305 -2.95 41.66 7.14
C VAL A 305 -2.67 42.94 7.94
N GLY A 306 -2.52 42.83 9.27
CA GLY A 306 -2.15 43.95 10.12
C GLY A 306 -0.80 44.56 9.75
N TYR A 307 0.22 43.72 9.53
CA TYR A 307 1.54 44.14 9.10
C TYR A 307 1.50 44.88 7.76
N ARG A 308 0.83 44.32 6.75
CA ARG A 308 0.70 44.95 5.42
C ARG A 308 -0.02 46.30 5.47
N ALA A 309 -0.99 46.46 6.36
CA ALA A 309 -1.71 47.72 6.55
C ALA A 309 -0.93 48.75 7.41
N SER A 310 0.07 48.31 8.17
CA SER A 310 0.76 49.14 9.17
C SER A 310 1.76 50.14 8.58
N GLY A 311 2.23 49.91 7.35
CA GLY A 311 3.27 50.72 6.70
C GLY A 311 4.69 50.46 7.19
N PHE A 312 4.90 49.49 8.09
CA PHE A 312 6.24 49.02 8.47
C PHE A 312 6.84 48.13 7.37
N SER A 313 8.14 48.27 7.13
CA SER A 313 8.91 47.43 6.19
C SER A 313 9.61 46.25 6.87
N ASP A 314 9.70 46.26 8.20
CA ASP A 314 10.28 45.21 9.04
C ASP A 314 9.22 44.63 10.00
N PRO A 315 8.96 43.32 9.98
CA PRO A 315 8.02 42.66 10.88
C PRO A 315 8.40 42.78 12.37
N ALA A 316 9.69 42.86 12.71
CA ALA A 316 10.10 43.01 14.11
C ALA A 316 9.74 44.39 14.65
N ALA A 317 10.02 45.45 13.89
CA ALA A 317 9.60 46.82 14.20
C ALA A 317 8.07 46.94 14.35
N TYR A 318 7.29 46.29 13.48
CA TYR A 318 5.84 46.24 13.61
C TYR A 318 5.38 45.61 14.93
N ARG A 319 5.99 44.47 15.33
CA ARG A 319 5.67 43.78 16.59
C ARG A 319 6.01 44.63 17.81
N ASP A 320 7.17 45.28 17.82
CA ASP A 320 7.57 46.22 18.89
C ASP A 320 6.59 47.40 19.00
N ALA A 321 6.25 48.03 17.87
CA ALA A 321 5.27 49.12 17.84
C ALA A 321 3.89 48.67 18.36
N LYS A 322 3.44 47.46 17.97
CA LYS A 322 2.18 46.88 18.45
C LYS A 322 2.20 46.60 19.95
N GLN A 323 3.31 46.11 20.50
CA GLN A 323 3.49 45.94 21.95
C GLN A 323 3.42 47.29 22.70
N LYS A 324 3.91 48.37 22.07
CA LYS A 324 3.80 49.74 22.56
C LYS A 324 2.43 50.38 22.33
N GLY A 325 1.47 49.67 21.75
CA GLY A 325 0.09 50.12 21.55
C GLY A 325 -0.16 50.87 20.24
N PHE A 326 0.75 50.79 19.26
CA PHE A 326 0.61 51.45 17.96
C PHE A 326 0.24 50.44 16.87
N SER A 327 -0.75 50.78 16.04
CA SER A 327 -1.19 49.92 14.92
C SER A 327 -0.57 50.29 13.57
N ASP A 328 -0.03 51.51 13.43
CA ASP A 328 0.53 52.04 12.20
C ASP A 328 1.85 52.80 12.44
N LYS A 329 2.69 52.84 11.41
CA LYS A 329 4.02 53.44 11.45
C LYS A 329 3.99 54.94 11.69
N ALA A 330 3.03 55.65 11.11
CA ALA A 330 2.96 57.11 11.23
C ALA A 330 2.66 57.53 12.68
N SER A 331 1.74 56.84 13.35
CA SER A 331 1.42 57.07 14.76
C SER A 331 2.60 56.73 15.68
N TYR A 332 3.32 55.63 15.39
CA TYR A 332 4.51 55.24 16.12
C TYR A 332 5.64 56.28 15.97
N ASP A 333 5.99 56.65 14.74
CA ASP A 333 7.03 57.64 14.44
C ASP A 333 6.71 59.00 15.09
N LYS A 334 5.44 59.41 15.08
CA LYS A 334 4.99 60.65 15.73
C LYS A 334 5.17 60.60 17.25
N SER A 335 4.92 59.45 17.87
CA SER A 335 5.16 59.24 19.30
C SER A 335 6.65 59.29 19.63
N GLU A 336 7.48 58.58 18.87
CA GLU A 336 8.93 58.56 19.09
C GLU A 336 9.55 59.93 18.88
N ALA A 337 9.11 60.69 17.86
CA ALA A 337 9.56 62.07 17.65
C ALA A 337 9.18 63.00 18.83
N ARG A 338 7.99 62.82 19.43
CA ARG A 338 7.58 63.57 20.63
C ARG A 338 8.43 63.21 21.85
N LYS A 339 8.72 61.93 22.07
CA LYS A 339 9.60 61.48 23.16
C LYS A 339 11.00 62.04 23.00
N LEU A 340 11.57 61.96 21.79
CA LEU A 340 12.89 62.52 21.50
C LEU A 340 12.92 64.04 21.73
N LYS A 341 11.90 64.76 21.28
CA LYS A 341 11.78 66.21 21.53
C LYS A 341 11.71 66.52 23.02
N ALA A 342 10.92 65.77 23.80
CA ALA A 342 10.82 65.95 25.25
C ALA A 342 12.14 65.62 25.96
N ALA A 343 12.82 64.54 25.58
CA ALA A 343 14.11 64.14 26.13
C ALA A 343 15.20 65.18 25.84
N ARG A 344 15.24 65.73 24.61
CA ARG A 344 16.14 66.83 24.26
C ARG A 344 15.88 68.07 25.11
N ALA A 345 14.62 68.46 25.28
CA ALA A 345 14.26 69.61 26.12
C ALA A 345 14.68 69.41 27.59
N ALA A 346 14.45 68.21 28.15
CA ALA A 346 14.88 67.87 29.50
C ALA A 346 16.41 67.87 29.65
N ALA A 347 17.14 67.34 28.67
CA ALA A 347 18.60 67.36 28.66
C ALA A 347 19.15 68.79 28.58
N THR A 348 18.57 69.66 27.75
CA THR A 348 18.97 71.08 27.66
C THR A 348 18.71 71.81 28.99
N ALA A 349 17.58 71.56 29.64
CA ALA A 349 17.31 72.11 30.97
C ALA A 349 18.35 71.64 32.00
N LEU A 350 18.66 70.34 32.03
CA LEU A 350 19.65 69.78 32.94
C LEU A 350 21.07 70.34 32.69
N LEU A 351 21.44 70.60 31.43
CA LEU A 351 22.71 71.26 31.11
C LEU A 351 22.75 72.69 31.66
N SER A 352 21.66 73.45 31.51
CA SER A 352 21.55 74.80 32.08
C SER A 352 21.64 74.79 33.62
N ASP A 353 21.00 73.80 34.26
CA ASP A 353 21.05 73.63 35.71
C ASP A 353 22.47 73.26 36.18
N ALA A 354 23.14 72.35 35.46
CA ALA A 354 24.53 71.96 35.73
C ALA A 354 25.48 73.17 35.62
N GLU A 355 25.35 73.97 34.56
CA GLU A 355 26.15 75.21 34.40
C GLU A 355 25.94 76.18 35.56
N THR A 356 24.70 76.34 36.00
CA THR A 356 24.36 77.21 37.14
C THR A 356 24.95 76.67 38.44
N PHE A 357 24.85 75.36 38.68
CA PHE A 357 25.43 74.70 39.84
C PHE A 357 26.95 74.89 39.92
N LEU A 358 27.67 74.68 38.81
CA LEU A 358 29.13 74.82 38.75
C LEU A 358 29.58 76.27 39.01
N LYS A 359 28.80 77.27 38.57
CA LYS A 359 29.08 78.70 38.85
C LYS A 359 28.91 79.04 40.33
N LEU A 360 27.90 78.48 41.00
CA LEU A 360 27.57 78.78 42.39
C LEU A 360 28.42 77.97 43.39
N ASN A 361 28.93 76.82 42.99
CA ASN A 361 29.69 75.91 43.86
C ASN A 361 31.06 75.58 43.24
N PRO A 362 32.02 76.52 43.21
CA PRO A 362 33.34 76.29 42.60
C PRO A 362 34.26 75.39 43.44
N GLN A 363 33.83 74.97 44.64
CA GLN A 363 34.62 74.15 45.58
C GLN A 363 34.20 72.67 45.60
N THR A 364 33.29 72.24 44.73
CA THR A 364 32.78 70.85 44.71
C THR A 364 33.88 69.87 44.30
N SER A 365 34.05 68.80 45.06
CA SER A 365 35.15 67.83 44.89
C SER A 365 35.11 67.04 43.57
N ASN A 366 33.94 66.91 42.94
CA ASN A 366 33.68 66.16 41.71
C ASN A 366 33.49 67.06 40.46
N LEU A 367 33.95 68.31 40.51
CA LEU A 367 33.77 69.34 39.46
C LEU A 367 34.16 68.88 38.04
N VAL A 368 35.29 68.18 37.91
CA VAL A 368 35.80 67.70 36.61
C VAL A 368 34.90 66.61 36.02
N GLU A 369 34.35 65.73 36.87
CA GLU A 369 33.46 64.65 36.43
C GLU A 369 32.09 65.19 35.99
N ILE A 370 31.53 66.16 36.72
CA ILE A 370 30.29 66.84 36.34
C ILE A 370 30.46 67.54 34.99
N ALA A 371 31.54 68.30 34.81
CA ALA A 371 31.83 68.99 33.55
C ALA A 371 32.01 68.00 32.38
N GLY A 372 32.68 66.87 32.61
CA GLY A 372 32.83 65.80 31.62
C GLY A 372 31.50 65.17 31.19
N GLN A 373 30.62 64.88 32.15
CA GLN A 373 29.30 64.32 31.84
C GLN A 373 28.35 65.35 31.20
N ALA A 374 28.44 66.62 31.56
CA ALA A 374 27.70 67.69 30.89
C ALA A 374 28.14 67.84 29.42
N ALA A 375 29.45 67.81 29.16
CA ALA A 375 29.95 67.81 27.79
C ALA A 375 29.49 66.57 26.99
N ALA A 376 29.50 65.38 27.62
CA ALA A 376 29.02 64.14 27.01
C ALA A 376 27.52 64.20 26.69
N LEU A 377 26.70 64.73 27.62
CA LEU A 377 25.27 64.92 27.40
C LEU A 377 25.01 65.92 26.27
N ASN A 378 25.72 67.05 26.25
CA ASN A 378 25.58 68.06 25.20
C ASN A 378 25.92 67.50 23.81
N ALA A 379 26.96 66.67 23.71
CA ALA A 379 27.27 65.96 22.47
C ALA A 379 26.14 64.99 22.05
N GLN A 380 25.47 64.35 23.01
CA GLN A 380 24.36 63.44 22.74
C GLN A 380 23.04 64.14 22.41
N VAL A 381 22.81 65.38 22.84
CA VAL A 381 21.60 66.16 22.46
C VAL A 381 21.47 66.31 20.94
N GLN A 382 22.60 66.30 20.23
CA GLN A 382 22.66 66.35 18.77
C GLN A 382 22.41 64.99 18.09
N THR A 383 22.34 63.89 18.84
CA THR A 383 22.07 62.55 18.31
C THR A 383 20.57 62.21 18.35
N ASP A 384 20.14 61.24 17.54
CA ASP A 384 18.72 60.83 17.43
C ASP A 384 18.30 59.70 18.39
N SER A 385 19.12 59.38 19.40
CA SER A 385 18.83 58.30 20.35
C SER A 385 18.25 58.82 21.67
N THR A 386 16.95 58.61 21.86
CA THR A 386 16.24 58.95 23.11
C THR A 386 16.82 58.21 24.33
N ASP A 387 17.20 56.94 24.17
CA ASP A 387 17.73 56.11 25.27
C ASP A 387 19.14 56.55 25.69
N ALA A 388 19.99 56.89 24.73
CA ALA A 388 21.32 57.43 25.01
C ALA A 388 21.20 58.77 25.77
N LEU A 389 20.33 59.66 25.27
CA LEU A 389 20.00 60.94 25.88
C LEU A 389 19.54 60.78 27.33
N ASN A 390 18.57 59.91 27.59
CA ASN A 390 18.05 59.66 28.92
C ASN A 390 19.13 59.07 29.85
N SER A 391 19.93 58.12 29.35
CA SER A 391 21.00 57.48 30.13
C SER A 391 22.13 58.44 30.51
N SER A 392 22.49 59.37 29.62
CA SER A 392 23.49 60.40 29.91
C SER A 392 22.93 61.51 30.80
N ALA A 393 21.65 61.89 30.60
CA ALA A 393 20.97 62.83 31.49
C ALA A 393 20.90 62.28 32.92
N GLN A 394 20.59 60.99 33.08
CA GLN A 394 20.50 60.37 34.40
C GLN A 394 21.86 60.28 35.10
N ARG A 395 22.94 60.00 34.36
CA ARG A 395 24.32 60.05 34.91
C ARG A 395 24.70 61.43 35.42
N LEU A 396 24.43 62.48 34.62
CA LEU A 396 24.69 63.85 35.04
C LEU A 396 23.83 64.24 36.24
N SER A 397 22.54 63.88 36.23
CA SER A 397 21.62 64.13 37.34
C SER A 397 22.11 63.50 38.65
N ASN A 398 22.60 62.27 38.61
CA ASN A 398 23.12 61.59 39.80
C ASN A 398 24.36 62.30 40.37
N LEU A 399 25.24 62.82 39.51
CA LEU A 399 26.44 63.56 39.94
C LEU A 399 26.12 64.93 40.53
N LEU A 400 25.04 65.59 40.07
CA LEU A 400 24.58 66.86 40.64
C LEU A 400 23.90 66.68 42.01
N MET A 401 23.44 65.46 42.33
CA MET A 401 22.78 65.12 43.61
C MET A 401 23.74 64.50 44.64
N ALA A 402 24.96 64.13 44.22
CA ALA A 402 26.01 63.55 45.06
C ALA A 402 26.94 64.65 45.57
#